data_AF-A0A662JHJ4-F1
#
_entry.id   AF-A0A662JHJ4-F1
#
_cell.length_a   1.000
_cell.length_b   1.000
_cell.length_c   1.000
_cell.angle_alpha   90.00
_cell.angle_beta   90.00
_cell.angle_gamma   90.00
#
_symmetry.space_group_name_H-M   'P 1'
#
loop_
_entity.id
_entity.type
_entity.pdbx_description
1 polymer ?
#
loop_
_entity_poly.entity_id
_entity_poly.type
_entity_poly.pdbx_seq_one_letter_code
_entity_poly.pdbx_strand_id
1 'polypeptide(L)'
;MFVEKAGCNDVGVYHNMMGVDVSRHHAKAEAILHEAKRRGVGVFAIGDGGNEVGMGLIRRAVELYVPRAKRCGCPCGRGIASCSKADLVLVASTSNIGCYALAAAISARAGVKLVHSAEDEFRLIKAALEAGAVDGMTGRREMRVDGVPVKVTASIVEVLAHMTSSYLDKTRATGSKPSDL
;
A
#
# COMPACT_ATOMS: atom_id res chain seq x y z
N MET A 1 -3.04 -10.51 0.91
CA MET A 1 -2.74 -9.14 0.48
C MET A 1 -1.63 -8.59 1.36
N PHE A 2 -0.68 -7.86 0.79
CA PHE A 2 0.37 -7.13 1.52
C PHE A 2 0.23 -5.63 1.24
N VAL A 3 0.35 -4.79 2.26
CA VAL A 3 0.24 -3.33 2.16
C VAL A 3 1.38 -2.72 2.94
N GLU A 4 2.21 -1.88 2.30
CA GLU A 4 3.31 -1.13 2.94
C GLU A 4 4.26 -2.01 3.79
N LYS A 5 4.34 -3.29 3.45
CA LYS A 5 5.11 -4.25 4.25
C LYS A 5 6.50 -4.34 3.67
N ALA A 6 7.51 -3.88 4.41
CA ALA A 6 8.92 -3.99 3.98
C ALA A 6 9.26 -5.42 3.52
N GLY A 7 9.87 -5.51 2.33
CA GLY A 7 10.33 -6.73 1.67
C GLY A 7 11.85 -6.73 1.50
N CYS A 8 12.46 -7.91 1.53
CA CYS A 8 13.91 -8.04 1.35
C CYS A 8 14.33 -7.89 -0.11
N ASN A 9 15.55 -7.40 -0.30
CA ASN A 9 16.25 -7.51 -1.58
C ASN A 9 16.72 -8.96 -1.85
N ASP A 10 17.47 -9.15 -2.93
CA ASP A 10 17.94 -10.46 -3.40
C ASP A 10 18.94 -11.17 -2.47
N VAL A 11 19.47 -10.48 -1.45
CA VAL A 11 20.34 -11.05 -0.41
C VAL A 11 19.68 -11.09 0.97
N GLY A 12 18.36 -10.92 1.04
CA GLY A 12 17.60 -11.06 2.29
C GLY A 12 17.61 -9.84 3.21
N VAL A 13 18.12 -8.69 2.75
CA VAL A 13 18.22 -7.46 3.55
C VAL A 13 17.04 -6.54 3.27
N TYR A 14 16.41 -6.05 4.33
CA TYR A 14 15.27 -5.13 4.29
C TYR A 14 15.78 -3.71 4.46
N HIS A 15 15.28 -2.78 3.64
CA HIS A 15 15.72 -1.40 3.68
C HIS A 15 14.54 -0.45 3.81
N ASN A 16 14.78 0.71 4.44
CA ASN A 16 13.95 1.88 4.20
C ASN A 16 14.36 2.56 2.88
N MET A 17 13.63 3.60 2.47
CA MET A 17 13.89 4.34 1.24
C MET A 17 15.25 5.06 1.21
N MET A 18 15.86 5.27 2.38
CA MET A 18 17.21 5.84 2.49
C MET A 18 18.33 4.81 2.33
N GLY A 19 18.00 3.54 2.13
CA GLY A 19 18.97 2.45 1.98
C GLY A 19 19.58 1.98 3.31
N VAL A 20 18.96 2.35 4.43
CA VAL A 20 19.36 1.87 5.77
C VAL A 20 18.81 0.47 5.98
N ASP A 21 19.64 -0.43 6.47
CA ASP A 21 19.22 -1.78 6.87
C ASP A 21 18.28 -1.71 8.09
N VAL A 22 17.03 -2.14 7.87
CA VAL A 22 15.98 -2.22 8.88
C VAL A 22 15.57 -3.66 9.18
N SER A 23 16.38 -4.64 8.78
CA SER A 23 16.06 -6.07 8.86
C SER A 23 15.68 -6.52 10.26
N ARG A 24 16.32 -5.98 11.30
CA ARG A 24 16.03 -6.33 12.70
C ARG A 24 14.66 -5.85 13.19
N HIS A 25 14.06 -4.88 12.51
CA HIS A 25 12.84 -4.17 12.95
C HIS A 25 11.56 -4.61 12.23
N HIS A 26 11.69 -5.47 11.21
CA HIS A 26 10.54 -5.89 10.40
C HIS A 26 10.35 -7.40 10.40
N ALA A 27 9.09 -7.80 10.62
CA ALA A 27 8.63 -9.16 10.42
C ALA A 27 8.89 -9.64 8.98
N LYS A 28 9.28 -10.91 8.83
CA LYS A 28 9.64 -11.56 7.56
C LYS A 28 8.38 -12.14 6.90
N ALA A 29 7.54 -11.26 6.36
CA ALA A 29 6.20 -11.61 5.89
C ALA A 29 6.20 -12.43 4.58
N GLU A 30 7.32 -12.51 3.88
CA GLU A 30 7.49 -13.29 2.65
C GLU A 30 7.26 -14.78 2.86
N ALA A 31 7.41 -15.30 4.08
CA ALA A 31 7.04 -16.68 4.39
C ALA A 31 5.54 -16.95 4.08
N ILE A 32 4.67 -15.97 4.38
CA ILE A 32 3.23 -16.04 4.08
C ILE A 32 3.01 -15.97 2.56
N LEU A 33 3.77 -15.11 1.86
CA LEU A 33 3.70 -14.99 0.41
C LEU A 33 4.07 -16.31 -0.29
N HIS A 34 5.20 -16.91 0.10
CA HIS A 34 5.67 -18.16 -0.47
C HIS A 34 4.69 -19.31 -0.21
N GLU A 35 4.14 -19.37 1.00
CA GLU A 35 3.12 -20.38 1.34
C GLU A 35 1.83 -20.19 0.53
N ALA A 36 1.36 -18.95 0.35
CA ALA A 36 0.21 -18.66 -0.49
C ALA A 36 0.44 -19.15 -1.93
N LYS A 37 1.61 -18.84 -2.51
CA LYS A 37 1.98 -19.30 -3.86
C LYS A 37 2.07 -20.82 -3.95
N ARG A 38 2.66 -21.49 -2.95
CA ARG A 38 2.73 -22.96 -2.89
C ARG A 38 1.34 -23.60 -2.90
N ARG A 39 0.34 -22.94 -2.30
CA ARG A 39 -1.07 -23.38 -2.29
C ARG A 39 -1.87 -22.94 -3.52
N GLY A 40 -1.28 -22.24 -4.47
CA GLY A 40 -2.00 -21.68 -5.61
C GLY A 40 -2.96 -20.53 -5.24
N VAL A 41 -2.74 -19.87 -4.09
CA VAL A 41 -3.54 -18.71 -3.65
C VAL A 41 -2.93 -17.44 -4.23
N GLY A 42 -3.77 -16.63 -4.90
CA GLY A 42 -3.35 -15.36 -5.48
C GLY A 42 -2.83 -14.36 -4.43
N VAL A 43 -1.73 -13.70 -4.77
CA VAL A 43 -1.06 -12.69 -3.96
C VAL A 43 -1.22 -11.32 -4.61
N PHE A 44 -1.81 -10.40 -3.85
CA PHE A 44 -1.95 -8.99 -4.22
C PHE A 44 -1.11 -8.13 -3.28
N ALA A 45 -0.40 -7.13 -3.81
CA ALA A 45 0.41 -6.19 -3.05
C ALA A 45 0.09 -4.73 -3.39
N ILE A 46 0.18 -3.86 -2.38
CA ILE A 46 0.12 -2.40 -2.52
C ILE A 46 1.41 -1.82 -1.95
N GLY A 47 2.05 -0.94 -2.70
CA GLY A 47 3.29 -0.25 -2.33
C GLY A 47 3.45 1.07 -3.06
N ASP A 48 4.36 1.91 -2.59
CA ASP A 48 4.68 3.23 -3.16
C ASP A 48 6.19 3.45 -3.37
N GLY A 49 7.05 2.66 -2.72
CA GLY A 49 8.50 2.80 -2.75
C GLY A 49 9.24 1.76 -3.62
N GLY A 50 8.70 0.56 -3.77
CA GLY A 50 9.34 -0.57 -4.46
C GLY A 50 10.23 -1.48 -3.60
N ASN A 51 10.37 -1.16 -2.31
CA ASN A 51 11.06 -1.96 -1.29
C ASN A 51 10.09 -2.85 -0.47
N GLU A 52 8.82 -2.93 -0.86
CA GLU A 52 7.76 -3.66 -0.18
C GLU A 52 7.59 -5.09 -0.72
N VAL A 53 7.00 -5.95 0.10
CA VAL A 53 6.66 -7.34 -0.25
C VAL A 53 5.78 -7.35 -1.49
N GLY A 54 6.19 -8.11 -2.50
CA GLY A 54 5.46 -8.27 -3.75
C GLY A 54 5.87 -7.32 -4.88
N MET A 55 6.50 -6.18 -4.56
CA MET A 55 6.93 -5.17 -5.54
C MET A 55 8.05 -5.67 -6.48
N GLY A 56 8.66 -6.81 -6.18
CA GLY A 56 9.57 -7.50 -7.09
C GLY A 56 8.94 -7.86 -8.44
N LEU A 57 7.59 -7.86 -8.54
CA LEU A 57 6.88 -8.02 -9.82
C LEU A 57 7.24 -6.91 -10.81
N ILE A 58 7.39 -5.68 -10.33
CA ILE A 58 7.75 -4.50 -11.14
C ILE A 58 9.20 -4.04 -10.90
N ARG A 59 10.07 -4.94 -10.44
CA ARG A 59 11.45 -4.64 -10.04
C ARG A 59 12.23 -3.85 -11.09
N ARG A 60 12.05 -4.14 -12.38
CA ARG A 60 12.72 -3.41 -13.47
C ARG A 60 12.38 -1.92 -13.45
N ALA A 61 11.11 -1.56 -13.23
CA ALA A 61 10.70 -0.16 -13.13
C ALA A 61 11.26 0.49 -11.86
N VAL A 62 11.20 -0.21 -10.73
CA VAL A 62 11.78 0.26 -9.45
C VAL A 62 13.27 0.56 -9.63
N GLU A 63 14.02 -0.35 -10.23
CA GLU A 63 15.45 -0.19 -10.51
C GLU A 63 15.81 0.95 -11.48
N LEU A 64 14.87 1.35 -12.34
CA LEU A 64 15.06 2.47 -13.28
C LEU A 64 14.77 3.83 -12.64
N TYR A 65 13.73 3.93 -11.81
CA TYR A 65 13.19 5.21 -11.38
C TYR A 65 13.34 5.50 -9.88
N VAL A 66 13.55 4.49 -9.04
CA VAL A 66 13.63 4.67 -7.59
C VAL A 66 15.09 4.86 -7.14
N PRO A 67 15.41 5.94 -6.41
CA PRO A 67 16.73 6.13 -5.84
C PRO A 67 17.15 4.94 -4.97
N ARG A 68 18.43 4.57 -5.04
CA ARG A 68 19.01 3.45 -4.26
C ARG A 68 18.42 2.06 -4.55
N ALA A 69 17.53 1.91 -5.52
CA ALA A 69 16.95 0.62 -5.90
C ALA A 69 18.01 -0.44 -6.23
N LYS A 70 19.11 -0.04 -6.90
CA LYS A 70 20.25 -0.92 -7.24
C LYS A 70 21.40 -0.89 -6.25
N ARG A 71 21.51 0.15 -5.41
CA ARG A 71 22.62 0.33 -4.45
C ARG A 71 22.16 1.12 -3.24
N CYS A 72 22.14 0.47 -2.07
CA CYS A 72 21.56 1.01 -0.83
C CYS A 72 22.54 1.82 0.01
N GLY A 73 23.85 1.64 -0.17
CA GLY A 73 24.88 2.32 0.62
C GLY A 73 25.20 1.64 1.96
N CYS A 74 24.42 0.65 2.39
CA CYS A 74 24.80 -0.23 3.48
C CYS A 74 25.78 -1.34 2.97
N PRO A 75 26.44 -2.09 3.87
CA PRO A 75 27.42 -3.12 3.50
C PRO A 75 26.90 -4.22 2.54
N CYS A 76 25.59 -4.47 2.47
CA CYS A 76 25.07 -5.48 1.55
C CYS A 76 25.24 -5.05 0.08
N GLY A 77 25.19 -3.74 -0.22
CA GLY A 77 25.44 -3.20 -1.56
C GLY A 77 24.41 -3.55 -2.64
N ARG A 78 23.33 -4.28 -2.34
CA ARG A 78 22.38 -4.81 -3.34
C ARG A 78 21.12 -3.96 -3.61
N GLY A 79 21.07 -2.77 -3.01
CA GLY A 79 19.93 -1.87 -3.22
C GLY A 79 18.69 -2.24 -2.43
N ILE A 80 17.68 -1.37 -2.53
CA ILE A 80 16.45 -1.46 -1.72
C ILE A 80 15.33 -2.25 -2.41
N ALA A 81 15.42 -2.49 -3.72
CA ALA A 81 14.33 -3.10 -4.47
C ALA A 81 14.00 -4.49 -3.91
N SER A 82 12.72 -4.72 -3.61
CA SER A 82 12.22 -6.00 -3.12
C SER A 82 12.44 -7.11 -4.17
N CYS A 83 12.71 -8.33 -3.72
CA CYS A 83 12.87 -9.49 -4.60
C CYS A 83 11.58 -10.33 -4.71
N SER A 84 10.72 -10.28 -3.69
CA SER A 84 9.48 -11.05 -3.66
C SER A 84 8.46 -10.51 -4.66
N LYS A 85 7.77 -11.40 -5.38
CA LYS A 85 6.83 -11.04 -6.45
C LYS A 85 5.41 -11.40 -6.04
N ALA A 86 4.51 -10.43 -6.03
CA ALA A 86 3.08 -10.68 -6.01
C ALA A 86 2.61 -11.16 -7.40
N ASP A 87 1.35 -11.55 -7.52
CA ASP A 87 0.72 -11.85 -8.80
C ASP A 87 0.10 -10.58 -9.41
N LEU A 88 -0.30 -9.64 -8.55
CA LEU A 88 -0.74 -8.30 -8.94
C LEU A 88 -0.18 -7.26 -7.95
N VAL A 89 0.27 -6.13 -8.48
CA VAL A 89 0.75 -4.97 -7.72
C VAL A 89 -0.09 -3.74 -8.06
N LEU A 90 -0.58 -3.05 -7.04
CA LEU A 90 -1.16 -1.72 -7.15
C LEU A 90 -0.16 -0.70 -6.59
N VAL A 91 0.29 0.23 -7.44
CA VAL A 91 1.18 1.33 -7.04
C VAL A 91 0.35 2.58 -6.80
N ALA A 92 0.62 3.29 -5.71
CA ALA A 92 -0.03 4.56 -5.39
C ALA A 92 1.00 5.57 -4.85
N SER A 93 0.59 6.82 -4.66
CA SER A 93 1.45 7.85 -4.04
C SER A 93 1.65 7.63 -2.55
N THR A 94 0.69 6.98 -1.90
CA THR A 94 0.81 6.37 -0.57
C THR A 94 0.05 5.04 -0.60
N SER A 95 0.56 4.00 0.06
CA SER A 95 -0.12 2.70 0.14
C SER A 95 -1.55 2.80 0.70
N ASN A 96 -1.81 3.73 1.63
CA ASN A 96 -3.15 4.02 2.14
C ASN A 96 -4.13 4.43 1.05
N ILE A 97 -3.76 5.40 0.19
CA ILE A 97 -4.63 5.85 -0.92
C ILE A 97 -4.90 4.69 -1.89
N GLY A 98 -3.90 3.84 -2.15
CA GLY A 98 -4.08 2.62 -2.93
C GLY A 98 -5.14 1.69 -2.34
N CYS A 99 -5.13 1.49 -1.02
CA CYS A 99 -6.16 0.71 -0.32
C CYS A 99 -7.55 1.32 -0.49
N TYR A 100 -7.66 2.65 -0.37
CA TYR A 100 -8.94 3.34 -0.42
C TYR A 100 -9.55 3.29 -1.84
N ALA A 101 -8.70 3.46 -2.86
CA ALA A 101 -9.11 3.30 -4.26
C ALA A 101 -9.55 1.85 -4.56
N LEU A 102 -8.85 0.85 -4.02
CA LEU A 102 -9.27 -0.55 -4.12
C LEU A 102 -10.62 -0.80 -3.43
N ALA A 103 -10.83 -0.25 -2.24
CA ALA A 103 -12.11 -0.33 -1.55
C ALA A 103 -13.25 0.30 -2.36
N ALA A 104 -12.99 1.42 -3.04
CA ALA A 104 -13.96 2.05 -3.96
C ALA A 104 -14.28 1.16 -5.17
N ALA A 105 -13.27 0.55 -5.79
CA ALA A 105 -13.46 -0.37 -6.90
C ALA A 105 -14.26 -1.62 -6.50
N ILE A 106 -13.94 -2.22 -5.34
CA ILE A 106 -14.70 -3.35 -4.80
C ILE A 106 -16.13 -2.92 -4.48
N SER A 107 -16.31 -1.71 -3.92
CA SER A 107 -17.64 -1.17 -3.62
C SER A 107 -18.51 -1.10 -4.88
N ALA A 108 -17.95 -0.52 -5.95
CA ALA A 108 -18.60 -0.43 -7.25
C ALA A 108 -18.96 -1.82 -7.79
N ARG A 109 -18.04 -2.80 -7.71
CA ARG A 109 -18.25 -4.15 -8.23
C ARG A 109 -19.23 -4.99 -7.42
N ALA A 110 -19.31 -4.75 -6.11
CA ALA A 110 -20.13 -5.51 -5.17
C ALA A 110 -21.50 -4.87 -4.92
N GLY A 111 -21.72 -3.61 -5.31
CA GLY A 111 -22.97 -2.90 -5.08
C GLY A 111 -23.18 -2.43 -3.62
N VAL A 112 -22.11 -2.44 -2.82
CA VAL A 112 -22.11 -2.05 -1.40
C VAL A 112 -21.05 -0.99 -1.13
N LYS A 113 -21.32 0.00 -0.29
CA LYS A 113 -20.35 1.06 0.03
C LYS A 113 -19.36 0.56 1.10
N LEU A 114 -18.09 0.40 0.73
CA LEU A 114 -16.99 -0.02 1.61
C LEU A 114 -15.98 1.09 1.91
N VAL A 115 -16.03 2.20 1.17
CA VAL A 115 -15.17 3.37 1.41
C VAL A 115 -15.63 4.09 2.68
N HIS A 116 -14.70 4.36 3.59
CA HIS A 116 -14.95 5.11 4.83
C HIS A 116 -15.12 6.62 4.58
N SER A 117 -15.49 7.38 5.61
CA SER A 117 -15.64 8.84 5.49
C SER A 117 -14.33 9.58 5.79
N ALA A 118 -14.28 10.87 5.44
CA ALA A 118 -13.17 11.75 5.82
C ALA A 118 -12.98 11.79 7.34
N GLU A 119 -14.05 11.81 8.14
CA GLU A 119 -13.97 11.78 9.59
C GLU A 119 -13.36 10.48 10.12
N ASP A 120 -13.71 9.35 9.49
CA ASP A 120 -13.11 8.07 9.83
C ASP A 120 -11.62 8.03 9.52
N GLU A 121 -11.15 8.70 8.45
CA GLU A 121 -9.71 8.82 8.15
C GLU A 121 -8.98 9.51 9.31
N PHE A 122 -9.53 10.61 9.84
CA PHE A 122 -8.96 11.28 11.01
C PHE A 122 -8.94 10.35 12.24
N ARG A 123 -10.00 9.57 12.47
CA ARG A 123 -10.07 8.62 13.59
C ARG A 123 -9.04 7.50 13.44
N LEU A 124 -8.90 6.93 12.25
CA LEU A 124 -7.96 5.84 11.96
C LEU A 124 -6.52 6.27 12.18
N ILE A 125 -6.11 7.43 11.64
CA ILE A 125 -4.74 7.91 11.81
C ILE A 125 -4.47 8.32 13.26
N LYS A 126 -5.45 8.95 13.93
CA LYS A 126 -5.33 9.26 15.36
C LYS A 126 -5.14 7.99 16.20
N ALA A 127 -5.94 6.95 15.95
CA ALA A 127 -5.82 5.66 16.64
C ALA A 127 -4.45 5.00 16.39
N ALA A 128 -3.92 5.07 15.17
CA ALA A 128 -2.58 4.57 14.85
C ALA A 128 -1.50 5.31 15.66
N LEU A 129 -1.57 6.65 15.75
CA LEU A 129 -0.64 7.44 16.56
C LEU A 129 -0.75 7.11 18.04
N GLU A 130 -1.97 6.93 18.57
CA GLU A 130 -2.21 6.52 19.95
C GLU A 130 -1.63 5.13 20.26
N ALA A 131 -1.66 4.22 19.29
CA ALA A 131 -1.03 2.90 19.34
C ALA A 131 0.51 2.94 19.19
N GLY A 132 1.10 4.12 18.99
CA GLY A 132 2.55 4.31 18.92
C GLY A 132 3.13 4.38 17.51
N ALA A 133 2.29 4.44 16.47
CA ALA A 133 2.76 4.70 15.12
C ALA A 133 3.37 6.11 15.00
N VAL A 134 4.23 6.27 14.00
CA VAL A 134 4.84 7.54 13.61
C VAL A 134 4.69 7.72 12.11
N ASP A 135 4.76 8.97 11.65
CA ASP A 135 4.83 9.27 10.23
C ASP A 135 6.16 8.80 9.64
N GLY A 136 6.11 8.08 8.51
CA GLY A 136 7.26 7.41 7.90
C GLY A 136 8.35 8.36 7.36
N MET A 137 7.99 9.61 7.06
CA MET A 137 8.92 10.61 6.53
C MET A 137 9.58 11.45 7.63
N THR A 138 8.81 11.87 8.62
CA THR A 138 9.30 12.71 9.73
C THR A 138 9.86 11.90 10.90
N GLY A 139 9.42 10.65 11.07
CA GLY A 139 9.72 9.81 12.23
C GLY A 139 9.07 10.32 13.52
N ARG A 140 8.06 11.20 13.43
CA ARG A 140 7.40 11.85 14.58
C ARG A 140 5.94 11.41 14.68
N ARG A 141 5.37 11.52 15.89
CA ARG A 141 3.94 11.29 16.15
C ARG A 141 3.13 12.50 15.67
N GLU A 142 2.91 12.60 14.37
CA GLU A 142 2.20 13.69 13.73
C GLU A 142 1.01 13.16 12.92
N MET A 143 -0.07 13.95 12.80
CA MET A 143 -1.26 13.60 11.99
C MET A 143 -0.95 13.69 10.49
N ARG A 144 -0.11 12.75 10.03
CA ARG A 144 0.42 12.62 8.67
C ARG A 144 0.59 11.15 8.30
N VAL A 145 0.60 10.91 6.99
CA VAL A 145 1.03 9.65 6.37
C VAL A 145 2.00 10.01 5.26
N ASP A 146 3.21 9.46 5.29
CA ASP A 146 4.30 9.74 4.35
C ASP A 146 4.58 11.24 4.13
N GLY A 147 4.53 12.00 5.22
CA GLY A 147 4.71 13.45 5.23
C GLY A 147 3.49 14.24 4.74
N VAL A 148 2.44 13.57 4.25
CA VAL A 148 1.20 14.21 3.80
C VAL A 148 0.27 14.46 4.99
N PRO A 149 -0.20 15.71 5.23
CA PRO A 149 -1.20 15.98 6.27
C PRO A 149 -2.47 15.16 6.10
N VAL A 150 -3.02 14.63 7.19
CA VAL A 150 -4.27 13.84 7.16
C VAL A 150 -5.44 14.58 6.51
N LYS A 151 -5.51 15.91 6.62
CA LYS A 151 -6.55 16.69 5.91
C LYS A 151 -6.52 16.49 4.39
N VAL A 152 -5.33 16.25 3.82
CA VAL A 152 -5.16 16.04 2.38
C VAL A 152 -5.60 14.62 2.03
N THR A 153 -5.16 13.60 2.77
CA THR A 153 -5.62 12.21 2.53
C THR A 153 -7.13 12.08 2.75
N ALA A 154 -7.70 12.72 3.77
CA ALA A 154 -9.13 12.77 4.04
C ALA A 154 -9.94 13.41 2.89
N SER A 155 -9.40 14.43 2.21
CA SER A 155 -10.07 15.01 1.03
C SER A 155 -10.14 14.03 -0.14
N ILE A 156 -9.14 13.15 -0.30
CA ILE A 156 -9.14 12.09 -1.31
C ILE A 156 -10.18 11.01 -0.94
N VAL A 157 -10.27 10.65 0.34
CA VAL A 157 -11.31 9.74 0.86
C VAL A 157 -12.70 10.29 0.57
N GLU A 158 -12.93 11.59 0.79
CA GLU A 158 -14.22 12.24 0.50
C GLU A 158 -14.60 12.12 -0.99
N VAL A 159 -13.64 12.39 -1.88
CA VAL A 159 -13.86 12.23 -3.33
C VAL A 159 -14.20 10.79 -3.69
N LEU A 160 -13.44 9.81 -3.18
CA LEU A 160 -13.69 8.39 -3.42
C LEU A 160 -15.06 7.95 -2.87
N ALA A 161 -15.43 8.41 -1.68
CA ALA A 161 -16.71 8.11 -1.05
C ALA A 161 -17.88 8.70 -1.85
N HIS A 162 -17.73 9.93 -2.35
CA HIS A 162 -18.74 10.59 -3.18
C HIS A 162 -18.90 9.91 -4.54
N MET A 163 -17.79 9.60 -5.23
CA MET A 163 -17.79 8.87 -6.49
C MET A 163 -18.46 7.50 -6.35
N THR A 164 -18.12 6.78 -5.28
CA THR A 164 -18.70 5.46 -4.98
C THR A 164 -20.21 5.57 -4.72
N SER A 165 -20.63 6.51 -3.87
CA SER A 165 -22.06 6.68 -3.54
C SER A 165 -22.85 7.06 -4.79
N SER A 166 -22.35 8.03 -5.58
CA SER A 166 -22.96 8.44 -6.85
C SER A 166 -23.11 7.30 -7.84
N TYR A 167 -22.12 6.40 -7.93
CA TYR A 167 -22.18 5.23 -8.80
C TYR A 167 -23.22 4.21 -8.30
N LEU A 168 -23.24 3.93 -7.01
CA LEU A 168 -24.18 3.00 -6.39
C LEU A 168 -25.63 3.49 -6.50
N ASP A 169 -25.86 4.78 -6.34
CA ASP A 169 -27.20 5.36 -6.48
C ASP A 169 -27.70 5.27 -7.94
N LYS A 170 -26.82 5.54 -8.92
CA LYS A 170 -27.14 5.38 -10.35
C LYS A 170 -27.44 3.94 -10.75
N THR A 171 -26.65 2.99 -10.28
CA THR A 171 -26.86 1.55 -10.59
C THR A 171 -28.17 1.05 -9.97
N ARG A 172 -28.49 1.47 -8.74
CA ARG A 172 -29.79 1.19 -8.10
C ARG A 172 -30.96 1.80 -8.87
N ALA A 173 -30.85 3.06 -9.29
CA ALA A 173 -31.91 3.75 -10.01
C ALA A 173 -32.19 3.16 -11.41
N THR A 174 -31.16 2.65 -12.09
CA THR A 174 -31.26 2.10 -13.45
C THR A 174 -31.54 0.60 -13.49
N GLY A 175 -31.47 -0.10 -12.35
CA GLY A 175 -31.59 -1.56 -12.29
C GLY A 175 -30.40 -2.31 -12.91
N SER A 176 -29.33 -1.60 -13.30
CA SER A 176 -28.12 -2.19 -13.88
C SER A 176 -27.37 -2.99 -12.82
N LYS A 177 -26.87 -4.19 -13.16
CA LYS A 177 -26.07 -4.96 -12.20
C LYS A 177 -24.66 -4.38 -12.13
N PRO A 178 -24.06 -4.27 -10.92
CA PRO A 178 -22.69 -3.76 -10.80
C PRO A 178 -21.62 -4.68 -11.43
N SER A 179 -22.00 -5.88 -11.87
CA SER A 179 -21.15 -6.89 -12.50
C SER A 179 -21.09 -6.83 -14.03
N ASP A 180 -21.78 -5.89 -14.67
CA ASP A 180 -21.89 -5.82 -16.14
C ASP A 180 -20.70 -5.09 -16.81
N LEU A 181 -19.60 -4.90 -16.06
CA LEU A 181 -18.28 -4.38 -16.48
C LEU A 181 -17.19 -5.37 -16.06
#